data_AF-A0A087HPP1-F1
#
_entry.id   AF-A0A087HPP1-F1
#
_cell.length_a   1.000
_cell.length_b   1.000
_cell.length_c   1.000
_cell.angle_alpha   90.00
_cell.angle_beta   90.00
_cell.angle_gamma   90.00
#
_symmetry.space_group_name_H-M   'P 1'
#
loop_
_entity.id
_entity.type
_entity.pdbx_description
1 polymer ?
#
loop_
_entity_poly.entity_id
_entity_poly.type
_entity_poly.pdbx_seq_one_letter_code
_entity_poly.pdbx_strand_id
1 'polypeptide(L)'
;MALPSTVSSPSFKSTPPCLSAFIPKPLNLPATYRSSNRRSCKLISFRCSSSSFSEKHQNMNPPPKSDDLVELPLFPLPLVLFPGATIPLQIFEYRYRVMMQTLLQSDLRFGVVYSDAVSGSAAGVGCVGEIVKHERLVDDRFFLICKGQERFRVTDLVRTKPYLVAKVTWLEDRPSGEENLEELANEVEVLMKEVIRLSNRLNGKPEKEAQDLRKNQFPTPFSFFVGSTFEGAPMEQQALLELEDTAARLKRERETLRNTLNYLTAASAVKDVFPST
;
A
#
# COMPACT_ATOMS: atom_id res chain seq x y z
N MET A 1 -27.07 -32.34 -49.14
CA MET A 1 -26.26 -31.10 -49.20
C MET A 1 -27.00 -30.06 -48.37
N ALA A 2 -26.58 -29.86 -47.13
CA ALA A 2 -27.17 -28.90 -46.18
C ALA A 2 -26.13 -27.84 -45.85
N LEU A 3 -26.56 -26.57 -45.82
CA LEU A 3 -25.75 -25.36 -45.62
C LEU A 3 -25.18 -25.28 -44.18
N PRO A 4 -24.02 -24.62 -43.97
CA PRO A 4 -23.47 -24.41 -42.64
C PRO A 4 -24.00 -23.09 -42.02
N SER A 5 -24.44 -23.18 -40.77
CA SER A 5 -24.77 -22.04 -39.90
C SER A 5 -23.52 -21.51 -39.20
N THR A 6 -23.25 -20.22 -39.38
CA THR A 6 -22.12 -19.48 -38.81
C THR A 6 -22.34 -19.14 -37.33
N VAL A 7 -21.30 -19.38 -36.54
CA VAL A 7 -21.16 -19.10 -35.11
C VAL A 7 -21.10 -17.59 -34.84
N SER A 8 -21.90 -17.11 -33.89
CA SER A 8 -21.84 -15.74 -33.35
C SER A 8 -21.04 -15.71 -32.05
N SER A 9 -19.92 -14.98 -32.06
CA SER A 9 -19.10 -14.69 -30.87
C SER A 9 -19.58 -13.40 -30.20
N PRO A 10 -19.69 -13.33 -28.86
CA PRO A 10 -20.02 -12.09 -28.17
C PRO A 10 -18.78 -11.20 -28.00
N SER A 11 -18.87 -9.95 -28.45
CA SER A 11 -17.87 -8.91 -28.27
C SER A 11 -17.88 -8.41 -26.82
N PHE A 12 -16.84 -8.73 -26.04
CA PHE A 12 -16.57 -8.08 -24.76
C PHE A 12 -16.04 -6.67 -25.02
N LYS A 13 -16.84 -5.65 -24.69
CA LYS A 13 -16.41 -4.25 -24.63
C LYS A 13 -15.76 -4.01 -23.28
N SER A 14 -14.45 -3.79 -23.26
CA SER A 14 -13.73 -3.25 -22.10
C SER A 14 -13.95 -1.74 -22.02
N THR A 15 -14.72 -1.29 -21.05
CA THR A 15 -14.80 0.12 -20.66
C THR A 15 -13.66 0.45 -19.69
N PRO A 16 -12.85 1.50 -19.93
CA PRO A 16 -11.79 1.90 -19.02
C PRO A 16 -12.35 2.63 -17.78
N PRO A 17 -11.67 2.56 -16.63
CA PRO A 17 -12.13 3.22 -15.40
C PRO A 17 -11.98 4.74 -15.49
N CYS A 18 -13.05 5.45 -15.11
CA CYS A 18 -13.04 6.89 -14.92
C CYS A 18 -12.16 7.26 -13.72
N LEU A 19 -11.01 7.90 -13.97
CA LEU A 19 -10.13 8.47 -12.95
C LEU A 19 -10.74 9.77 -12.39
N SER A 20 -11.64 9.66 -11.41
CA SER A 20 -12.09 10.81 -10.63
C SER A 20 -11.11 11.08 -9.48
N ALA A 21 -10.04 11.83 -9.78
CA ALA A 21 -9.05 12.25 -8.80
C ALA A 21 -9.70 12.95 -7.59
N PHE A 22 -9.69 12.28 -6.44
CA PHE A 22 -9.93 12.86 -5.12
C PHE A 22 -8.61 12.85 -4.36
N ILE A 23 -7.85 13.94 -4.49
CA ILE A 23 -6.67 14.19 -3.67
C ILE A 23 -7.16 14.44 -2.23
N PRO A 24 -6.84 13.59 -1.23
CA PRO A 24 -7.20 13.89 0.14
C PRO A 24 -6.42 15.13 0.61
N LYS A 25 -7.15 16.18 1.00
CA LYS A 25 -6.57 17.36 1.65
C LYS A 25 -6.01 16.97 3.03
N PRO A 26 -4.86 17.53 3.46
CA PRO A 26 -4.43 17.41 4.84
C PRO A 26 -5.41 18.16 5.75
N LEU A 27 -5.99 17.46 6.72
CA LEU A 27 -6.78 18.04 7.80
C LEU A 27 -5.81 18.75 8.77
N ASN A 28 -5.82 20.08 8.75
CA ASN A 28 -5.17 20.89 9.80
C ASN A 28 -5.92 20.71 11.12
N LEU A 29 -5.23 20.29 12.18
CA LEU A 29 -5.72 20.24 13.55
C LEU A 29 -4.92 21.21 14.43
N PRO A 30 -5.57 21.97 15.33
CA PRO A 30 -4.89 22.86 16.26
C PRO A 30 -4.22 22.10 17.40
N ALA A 31 -3.01 22.53 17.75
CA ALA A 31 -2.22 22.01 18.86
C ALA A 31 -2.77 22.50 20.21
N THR A 32 -3.20 21.59 21.08
CA THR A 32 -3.11 21.72 22.53
C THR A 32 -3.24 20.33 23.17
N TYR A 33 -2.22 19.87 23.91
CA TYR A 33 -2.26 19.74 25.37
C TYR A 33 -0.96 19.13 25.90
N ARG A 34 -0.57 19.59 27.09
CA ARG A 34 0.71 19.42 27.77
C ARG A 34 0.50 18.54 29.00
N SER A 35 1.32 17.51 29.21
CA SER A 35 1.68 16.99 30.55
C SER A 35 2.66 15.81 30.40
N SER A 36 3.96 16.01 30.66
CA SER A 36 4.65 15.66 31.92
C SER A 36 4.41 14.24 32.46
N ASN A 37 5.44 13.38 32.36
CA ASN A 37 6.10 12.89 33.57
C ASN A 37 7.49 12.29 33.30
N ARG A 38 8.48 12.83 34.03
CA ARG A 38 9.85 12.32 34.16
C ARG A 38 9.85 11.11 35.07
N ARG A 39 10.55 10.03 34.72
CA ARG A 39 11.27 9.21 35.72
C ARG A 39 12.61 8.73 35.17
N SER A 40 13.64 9.14 35.91
CA SER A 40 15.05 8.79 35.78
C SER A 40 15.28 7.36 36.28
N CYS A 41 16.07 6.57 35.54
CA CYS A 41 16.70 5.37 36.07
C CYS A 41 18.20 5.39 35.75
N LYS A 42 18.96 5.06 36.79
CA LYS A 42 20.39 5.25 36.99
C LYS A 42 21.24 4.33 36.09
N LEU A 43 22.32 4.89 35.54
CA LEU A 43 23.45 4.13 35.01
C LEU A 43 24.18 3.44 36.18
N ILE A 44 24.37 2.14 36.08
CA ILE A 44 25.31 1.39 36.91
C ILE A 44 26.37 0.83 35.95
N SER A 45 27.61 1.27 36.15
CA SER A 45 28.79 0.77 35.47
C SER A 45 29.13 -0.63 35.98
N PHE A 46 29.33 -1.60 35.09
CA PHE A 46 30.13 -2.76 35.43
C PHE A 46 31.12 -3.09 34.31
N ARG A 47 32.33 -3.40 34.79
CA ARG A 47 33.62 -3.50 34.10
C ARG A 47 33.67 -4.72 33.19
N CYS A 48 34.32 -4.56 32.04
CA CYS A 48 34.88 -5.64 31.26
C CYS A 48 35.94 -6.42 32.06
N SER A 49 35.95 -7.74 31.88
CA SER A 49 37.16 -8.55 32.02
C SER A 49 37.12 -9.66 30.99
N SER A 50 38.15 -9.66 30.16
CA SER A 50 38.48 -10.59 29.10
C SER A 50 39.00 -11.91 29.66
N SER A 51 38.58 -13.03 29.08
CA SER A 51 39.39 -14.25 29.10
C SER A 51 39.19 -15.03 27.80
N SER A 52 40.30 -15.18 27.09
CA SER A 52 40.47 -15.97 25.88
C SER A 52 40.21 -17.45 26.12
N PHE A 53 39.43 -18.09 25.24
CA PHE A 53 39.51 -19.53 25.04
C PHE A 53 39.18 -19.86 23.59
N SER A 54 40.09 -20.54 22.89
CA SER A 54 39.91 -21.04 21.54
C SER A 54 39.33 -22.45 21.60
N GLU A 55 38.23 -22.70 20.90
CA GLU A 55 37.80 -24.06 20.57
C GLU A 55 37.11 -24.09 19.20
N LYS A 56 37.77 -24.78 18.26
CA LYS A 56 37.27 -25.14 16.94
C LYS A 56 36.25 -26.26 17.10
N HIS A 57 34.97 -26.06 16.79
CA HIS A 57 34.08 -27.16 16.42
C HIS A 57 33.00 -26.71 15.42
N GLN A 58 33.09 -27.31 14.23
CA GLN A 58 32.00 -27.66 13.32
C GLN A 58 31.05 -26.56 12.82
N ASN A 59 31.25 -26.24 11.55
CA ASN A 59 30.32 -25.53 10.68
C ASN A 59 29.00 -26.32 10.54
N MET A 60 28.05 -26.04 11.42
CA MET A 60 26.63 -26.33 11.22
C MET A 60 25.94 -24.98 11.08
N ASN A 61 25.60 -24.59 9.85
CA ASN A 61 24.69 -23.47 9.63
C ASN A 61 23.38 -23.79 10.38
N PRO A 62 23.00 -23.04 11.42
CA PRO A 62 21.70 -23.24 12.04
C PRO A 62 20.61 -22.89 11.01
N PRO A 63 19.47 -23.59 11.00
CA PRO A 63 18.31 -23.16 10.22
C PRO A 63 17.91 -21.74 10.65
N PRO A 64 17.35 -20.91 9.75
CA PRO A 64 16.97 -19.54 10.07
C PRO A 64 16.04 -19.54 11.29
N LYS A 65 16.39 -18.68 12.27
CA LYS A 65 15.74 -18.61 13.58
C LYS A 65 14.24 -18.34 13.46
N SER A 66 13.43 -19.08 14.20
CA SER A 66 11.98 -18.99 14.30
C SER A 66 11.45 -17.76 15.07
N ASP A 67 12.25 -16.71 15.26
CA ASP A 67 11.99 -15.65 16.27
C ASP A 67 11.29 -14.38 15.73
N ASP A 68 11.09 -14.24 14.41
CA ASP A 68 10.48 -13.00 13.83
C ASP A 68 9.03 -13.18 13.36
N LEU A 69 8.39 -14.32 13.66
CA LEU A 69 7.01 -14.58 13.27
C LEU A 69 6.03 -13.90 14.24
N VAL A 70 5.27 -12.93 13.74
CA VAL A 70 4.25 -12.20 14.49
C VAL A 70 2.86 -12.70 14.11
N GLU A 71 1.98 -12.91 15.09
CA GLU A 71 0.56 -13.18 14.82
C GLU A 71 -0.19 -11.87 14.56
N LEU A 72 -0.78 -11.76 13.38
CA LEU A 72 -1.47 -10.55 12.93
C LEU A 72 -2.90 -10.88 12.51
N PRO A 73 -3.93 -10.21 13.09
CA PRO A 73 -5.29 -10.23 12.57
C PRO A 73 -5.31 -9.70 11.13
N LEU A 74 -5.89 -10.45 10.20
CA LEU A 74 -5.96 -10.05 8.80
C LEU A 74 -7.36 -9.57 8.40
N PHE A 75 -7.36 -8.53 7.57
CA PHE A 75 -8.51 -7.95 6.92
C PHE A 75 -8.37 -8.06 5.40
N PRO A 76 -8.94 -9.13 4.80
CA PRO A 76 -9.07 -9.25 3.36
C PRO A 76 -9.98 -8.17 2.77
N LEU A 77 -9.45 -7.36 1.85
CA LEU A 77 -10.18 -6.28 1.18
C LEU A 77 -9.96 -6.30 -0.34
N PRO A 78 -10.92 -5.84 -1.16
CA PRO A 78 -10.74 -5.67 -2.61
C PRO A 78 -9.92 -4.41 -2.95
N LEU A 79 -8.92 -4.07 -2.13
CA LEU A 79 -8.00 -2.94 -2.31
C LEU A 79 -6.62 -3.28 -1.76
N VAL A 80 -5.62 -2.51 -2.18
CA VAL A 80 -4.24 -2.64 -1.72
C VAL A 80 -3.90 -1.45 -0.82
N LEU A 81 -3.40 -1.71 0.39
CA LEU A 81 -2.89 -0.68 1.28
C LEU A 81 -1.38 -0.54 1.10
N PHE A 82 -0.89 0.68 0.92
CA PHE A 82 0.54 0.98 0.83
C PHE A 82 1.06 1.61 2.12
N PRO A 83 2.36 1.43 2.43
CA PRO A 83 3.05 2.20 3.46
C PRO A 83 2.81 3.71 3.31
N GLY A 84 2.44 4.38 4.40
CA GLY A 84 2.15 5.81 4.42
C GLY A 84 0.78 6.22 3.88
N ALA A 85 0.11 5.38 3.08
CA ALA A 85 -1.22 5.66 2.57
C ALA A 85 -2.29 5.56 3.66
N THR A 86 -3.36 6.33 3.54
CA THR A 86 -4.49 6.29 4.49
C THR A 86 -5.76 5.81 3.82
N ILE A 87 -6.46 4.88 4.46
CA ILE A 87 -7.75 4.37 3.98
C ILE A 87 -8.84 4.57 5.04
N PRO A 88 -10.00 5.15 4.68
CA PRO A 88 -11.18 5.13 5.52
C PRO A 88 -11.87 3.75 5.41
N LEU A 89 -12.28 3.18 6.54
CA LEU A 89 -13.01 1.90 6.57
C LEU A 89 -14.25 2.01 7.44
N GLN A 90 -15.35 1.43 6.94
CA GLN A 90 -16.57 1.24 7.72
C GLN A 90 -16.71 -0.24 8.08
N ILE A 91 -16.68 -0.52 9.38
CA ILE A 91 -16.77 -1.86 9.95
C ILE A 91 -18.22 -2.13 10.31
N PHE A 92 -18.86 -2.99 9.52
CA PHE A 92 -20.25 -3.42 9.76
C PHE A 92 -20.39 -4.93 9.89
N GLU A 93 -19.51 -5.72 9.26
CA GLU A 93 -19.56 -7.18 9.38
C GLU A 93 -19.23 -7.64 10.80
N TYR A 94 -20.03 -8.60 11.31
CA TYR A 94 -19.89 -9.15 12.66
C TYR A 94 -18.46 -9.58 12.99
N ARG A 95 -17.80 -10.32 12.10
CA ARG A 95 -16.43 -10.81 12.32
C ARG A 95 -15.43 -9.69 12.58
N TYR A 96 -15.55 -8.58 11.87
CA TYR A 96 -14.64 -7.44 12.01
C TYR A 96 -15.03 -6.55 13.18
N ARG A 97 -16.29 -6.54 13.61
CA ARG A 97 -16.69 -5.95 14.90
C ARG A 97 -16.01 -6.67 16.07
N VAL A 98 -15.95 -8.01 16.04
CA VAL A 98 -15.20 -8.80 17.04
C VAL A 98 -13.69 -8.51 16.96
N MET A 99 -13.14 -8.41 15.74
CA MET A 99 -11.73 -8.01 15.56
C MET A 99 -11.45 -6.65 16.20
N MET A 100 -12.30 -5.65 15.94
CA MET A 100 -12.15 -4.31 16.51
C MET A 100 -12.17 -4.30 18.04
N GLN A 101 -13.02 -5.12 18.68
CA GLN A 101 -13.00 -5.25 20.15
C GLN A 101 -11.65 -5.75 20.68
N THR A 102 -11.00 -6.64 19.93
CA THR A 102 -9.65 -7.13 20.26
C THR A 102 -8.61 -6.02 20.05
N LEU A 103 -8.68 -5.33 18.91
CA LEU A 103 -7.72 -4.27 18.54
C LEU A 103 -7.75 -3.07 19.50
N LEU A 104 -8.93 -2.70 20.01
CA LEU A 104 -9.09 -1.61 20.98
C LEU A 104 -8.43 -1.91 22.34
N GLN A 105 -8.08 -3.17 22.61
CA GLN A 105 -7.39 -3.62 23.82
C GLN A 105 -5.92 -3.97 23.58
N SER A 106 -5.45 -3.85 22.33
CA SER A 106 -4.08 -4.16 21.90
C SER A 106 -3.44 -2.97 21.18
N ASP A 107 -2.56 -3.23 20.21
CA ASP A 107 -1.73 -2.23 19.55
C ASP A 107 -2.43 -1.50 18.38
N LEU A 108 -3.75 -1.65 18.22
CA LEU A 108 -4.53 -1.01 17.14
C LEU A 108 -4.01 -1.31 15.71
N ARG A 109 -3.30 -2.44 15.55
CA ARG A 109 -2.67 -2.88 14.31
C ARG A 109 -3.32 -4.13 13.76
N PHE A 110 -3.55 -4.15 12.45
CA PHE A 110 -4.07 -5.30 11.71
C PHE A 110 -3.44 -5.35 10.33
N GLY A 111 -3.39 -6.52 9.70
CA GLY A 111 -2.88 -6.67 8.35
C GLY A 111 -3.98 -6.46 7.32
N VAL A 112 -3.74 -5.63 6.32
CA VAL A 112 -4.58 -5.54 5.13
C VAL A 112 -3.95 -6.40 4.03
N VAL A 113 -4.72 -7.36 3.52
CA VAL A 113 -4.33 -8.19 2.38
C VAL A 113 -5.32 -7.98 1.25
N TYR A 114 -4.81 -7.81 0.04
CA TYR A 114 -5.67 -7.79 -1.13
C TYR A 114 -6.36 -9.14 -1.29
N SER A 115 -7.67 -9.10 -1.54
CA SER A 115 -8.47 -10.28 -1.84
C SER A 115 -9.32 -9.99 -3.05
N ASP A 116 -9.21 -10.83 -4.06
CA ASP A 116 -10.13 -10.78 -5.19
C ASP A 116 -11.51 -11.23 -4.74
N ALA A 117 -12.52 -10.40 -4.98
CA ALA A 117 -13.91 -10.66 -4.61
C ALA A 117 -14.52 -11.82 -5.40
N VAL A 118 -13.99 -12.12 -6.60
CA VAL A 118 -14.52 -13.17 -7.47
C VAL A 118 -13.94 -14.53 -7.09
N SER A 119 -12.61 -14.65 -7.03
CA SER A 119 -11.96 -15.91 -6.68
C SER A 119 -11.90 -16.20 -5.16
N GLY A 120 -12.04 -15.16 -4.32
CA GLY A 120 -11.82 -15.27 -2.88
C GLY A 120 -10.37 -15.53 -2.49
N SER A 121 -9.44 -15.45 -3.46
CA SER A 121 -8.01 -15.64 -3.22
C SER A 121 -7.41 -14.39 -2.57
N ALA A 122 -6.71 -14.59 -1.46
CA ALA A 122 -5.99 -13.53 -0.76
C ALA A 122 -4.52 -13.52 -1.18
N ALA A 123 -3.95 -12.34 -1.34
CA ALA A 123 -2.55 -12.17 -1.67
C ALA A 123 -1.64 -12.58 -0.49
N GLY A 124 -0.44 -13.07 -0.82
CA GLY A 124 0.55 -13.49 0.17
C GLY A 124 1.32 -12.34 0.82
N VAL A 125 1.24 -11.12 0.26
CA VAL A 125 1.86 -9.91 0.81
C VAL A 125 0.78 -8.87 1.09
N GLY A 126 0.88 -8.25 2.25
CA GLY A 126 0.00 -7.18 2.69
C GLY A 126 0.76 -6.03 3.34
N CYS A 127 0.00 -5.08 3.88
CA CYS A 127 0.52 -3.94 4.61
C CYS A 127 -0.18 -3.82 5.96
N VAL A 128 0.58 -3.55 7.02
CA VAL A 128 0.02 -3.29 8.34
C VAL A 128 -0.73 -1.98 8.31
N GLY A 129 -1.99 -2.04 8.69
CA GLY A 129 -2.82 -0.90 8.99
C GLY A 129 -2.80 -0.57 10.47
N GLU A 130 -2.43 0.66 10.81
CA GLU A 130 -2.57 1.24 12.14
C GLU A 130 -3.81 2.14 12.19
N ILE A 131 -4.68 1.92 13.18
CA ILE A 131 -5.86 2.76 13.38
C ILE A 131 -5.42 4.11 13.98
N VAL A 132 -5.46 5.17 13.16
CA VAL A 132 -5.11 6.53 13.59
C VAL A 132 -6.30 7.32 14.10
N LYS A 133 -7.52 6.92 13.72
CA LYS A 133 -8.77 7.49 14.24
C LYS A 133 -9.85 6.41 14.20
N HIS A 134 -10.69 6.33 15.22
CA HIS A 134 -11.89 5.49 15.20
C HIS A 134 -13.07 6.18 15.88
N GLU A 135 -14.27 5.85 15.42
CA GLU A 135 -15.54 6.30 15.97
C GLU A 135 -16.49 5.09 16.05
N ARG A 136 -17.02 4.83 17.25
CA ARG A 136 -18.05 3.81 17.42
C ARG A 136 -19.39 4.41 17.05
N LEU A 137 -20.07 3.78 16.10
CA LEU A 137 -21.39 4.13 15.64
C LEU A 137 -22.44 3.31 16.41
N VAL A 138 -23.72 3.57 16.12
CA VAL A 138 -24.83 2.73 16.59
C VAL A 138 -24.65 1.27 16.12
N ASP A 139 -25.13 0.32 16.94
CA ASP A 139 -25.07 -1.12 16.69
C ASP A 139 -23.65 -1.73 16.64
N ASP A 140 -22.71 -1.13 17.38
CA ASP A 140 -21.27 -1.48 17.41
C ASP A 140 -20.60 -1.54 16.04
N ARG A 141 -21.10 -0.77 15.09
CA ARG A 141 -20.36 -0.49 13.86
C ARG A 141 -19.24 0.50 14.18
N PHE A 142 -18.20 0.50 13.37
CA PHE A 142 -17.12 1.47 13.50
C PHE A 142 -16.89 2.20 12.18
N PHE A 143 -16.58 3.48 12.27
CA PHE A 143 -15.87 4.18 11.22
C PHE A 143 -14.44 4.40 11.68
N LEU A 144 -13.45 4.07 10.86
CA LEU A 144 -12.06 4.26 11.21
C LEU A 144 -11.24 4.82 10.04
N ILE A 145 -10.19 5.54 10.39
CA ILE A 145 -9.12 5.92 9.48
C ILE A 145 -7.91 5.08 9.85
N CYS A 146 -7.40 4.36 8.87
CA CYS A 146 -6.24 3.52 8.99
C CYS A 146 -5.09 4.11 8.17
N LYS A 147 -3.86 4.06 8.69
CA LYS A 147 -2.63 4.43 7.98
C LYS A 147 -1.75 3.19 7.80
N GLY A 148 -1.30 2.97 6.57
CA GLY A 148 -0.35 1.91 6.24
C GLY A 148 1.02 2.16 6.85
N GLN A 149 1.62 1.11 7.39
CA GLN A 149 2.94 1.10 8.03
C GLN A 149 3.86 0.17 7.22
N GLU A 150 4.37 -0.91 7.81
CA GLU A 150 5.27 -1.84 7.16
C GLU A 150 4.52 -2.89 6.32
N ARG A 151 5.20 -3.39 5.29
CA ARG A 151 4.72 -4.55 4.54
C ARG A 151 5.05 -5.83 5.29
N PHE A 152 4.25 -6.86 5.04
CA PHE A 152 4.48 -8.19 5.59
C PHE A 152 4.14 -9.27 4.57
N ARG A 153 4.75 -10.44 4.74
CA ARG A 153 4.43 -11.66 4.01
C ARG A 153 3.73 -12.65 4.93
N VAL A 154 2.59 -13.16 4.50
CA VAL A 154 1.84 -14.23 5.18
C VAL A 154 2.62 -15.53 5.07
N THR A 155 2.93 -16.14 6.21
CA THR A 155 3.61 -17.43 6.28
C THR A 155 2.60 -18.55 6.48
N ASP A 156 1.75 -18.43 7.49
CA ASP A 156 0.77 -19.46 7.86
C ASP A 156 -0.53 -18.85 8.37
N LEU A 157 -1.67 -19.48 8.09
CA LEU A 157 -2.95 -19.15 8.73
C LEU A 157 -3.06 -19.89 10.07
N VAL A 158 -3.13 -19.14 11.17
CA VAL A 158 -3.28 -19.67 12.53
C VAL A 158 -4.74 -19.93 12.85
N ARG A 159 -5.61 -18.99 12.45
CA ARG A 159 -7.03 -19.01 12.80
C ARG A 159 -7.85 -18.40 11.69
N THR A 160 -9.04 -18.96 11.46
CA THR A 160 -9.94 -18.48 10.39
C THR A 160 -11.25 -17.88 10.89
N LYS A 161 -11.63 -18.15 12.15
CA LYS A 161 -12.89 -17.69 12.75
C LYS A 161 -12.68 -16.93 14.06
N PRO A 162 -13.47 -15.87 14.33
CA PRO A 162 -14.45 -15.27 13.42
C PRO A 162 -13.79 -14.46 12.28
N TYR A 163 -12.52 -14.08 12.45
CA TYR A 163 -11.69 -13.39 11.46
C TYR A 163 -10.35 -14.13 11.31
N LEU A 164 -9.65 -13.84 10.21
CA LEU A 164 -8.35 -14.45 9.90
C LEU A 164 -7.27 -13.93 10.86
N VAL A 165 -6.39 -14.82 11.31
CA VAL A 165 -5.14 -14.50 12.01
C VAL A 165 -4.06 -15.31 11.35
N ALA A 166 -2.95 -14.66 11.00
CA ALA A 166 -1.82 -15.29 10.33
C ALA A 166 -0.52 -15.04 11.07
N LYS A 167 0.42 -15.98 10.96
CA LYS A 167 1.83 -15.70 11.21
C LYS A 167 2.39 -14.97 10.01
N VAL A 168 3.08 -13.86 10.27
CA VAL A 168 3.65 -13.01 9.24
C VAL A 168 5.13 -12.76 9.49
N THR A 169 5.85 -12.49 8.40
CA THR A 169 7.23 -12.00 8.41
C THR A 169 7.25 -10.58 7.85
N TRP A 170 8.08 -9.71 8.42
CA TRP A 170 8.25 -8.35 7.92
C TRP A 170 8.93 -8.34 6.55
N LEU A 171 8.45 -7.48 5.65
CA LEU A 171 8.95 -7.38 4.28
C LEU A 171 9.65 -6.03 4.06
N GLU A 172 10.98 -6.08 4.08
CA GLU A 172 11.85 -4.93 3.85
C GLU A 172 12.33 -4.87 2.39
N ASP A 173 12.62 -3.66 1.91
CA ASP A 173 13.27 -3.50 0.60
C ASP A 173 14.74 -3.91 0.72
N ARG A 174 15.20 -4.70 -0.25
CA ARG A 174 16.61 -5.00 -0.45
C ARG A 174 17.31 -3.75 -0.96
N PRO A 175 18.59 -3.54 -0.62
CA PRO A 175 19.35 -2.45 -1.23
C PRO A 175 19.32 -2.60 -2.74
N SER A 176 18.91 -1.54 -3.42
CA SER A 176 18.98 -1.46 -4.88
C SER A 176 20.45 -1.58 -5.34
N GLY A 177 20.66 -2.04 -6.57
CA GLY A 177 22.00 -2.15 -7.16
C GLY A 177 22.67 -0.78 -7.42
N GLU A 178 23.46 -0.68 -8.48
CA GLU A 178 24.20 0.56 -8.83
C GLU A 178 23.32 1.68 -9.42
N GLU A 179 22.00 1.57 -9.32
CA GLU A 179 21.07 2.50 -9.96
C GLU A 179 20.89 3.79 -9.16
N ASN A 180 20.83 4.92 -9.87
CA ASN A 180 20.55 6.20 -9.23
C ASN A 180 19.05 6.34 -8.94
N LEU A 181 18.66 5.99 -7.71
CA LEU A 181 17.27 6.06 -7.25
C LEU A 181 16.68 7.48 -7.30
N GLU A 182 17.50 8.51 -7.10
CA GLU A 182 17.04 9.90 -7.15
C GLU A 182 16.67 10.33 -8.57
N GLU A 183 17.47 9.93 -9.56
CA GLU A 183 17.16 10.17 -10.97
C GLU A 183 15.87 9.45 -11.39
N LEU A 184 15.71 8.17 -11.01
CA LEU A 184 14.47 7.43 -11.28
C LEU A 184 13.25 8.08 -10.62
N ALA A 185 13.37 8.51 -9.36
CA ALA A 185 12.31 9.20 -8.65
C ALA A 185 11.97 10.55 -9.31
N ASN A 186 12.97 11.32 -9.77
CA ASN A 186 12.77 12.55 -10.53
C ASN A 186 11.95 12.30 -11.81
N GLU A 187 12.32 11.27 -12.59
CA GLU A 187 11.63 10.92 -13.82
C GLU A 187 10.16 10.54 -13.57
N VAL A 188 9.91 9.72 -12.55
CA VAL A 188 8.55 9.32 -12.14
C VAL A 188 7.73 10.53 -11.71
N GLU A 189 8.31 11.45 -10.93
CA GLU A 189 7.64 12.66 -10.50
C GLU A 189 7.22 13.54 -11.69
N VAL A 190 8.10 13.74 -12.66
CA VAL A 190 7.80 14.52 -13.88
C VAL A 190 6.64 13.88 -14.64
N LEU A 191 6.67 12.57 -14.88
CA LEU A 191 5.60 11.87 -15.57
C LEU A 191 4.27 11.96 -14.83
N MET A 192 4.29 11.81 -13.51
CA MET A 192 3.09 11.92 -12.68
C MET A 192 2.47 13.31 -12.75
N LYS A 193 3.28 14.38 -12.73
CA LYS A 193 2.80 15.77 -12.91
C LYS A 193 2.13 15.97 -14.26
N GLU A 194 2.70 15.43 -15.34
CA GLU A 194 2.11 15.51 -16.68
C GLU A 194 0.80 14.72 -16.78
N VAL A 195 0.73 13.51 -16.21
CA VAL A 195 -0.52 12.73 -16.15
C VAL A 195 -1.61 13.49 -15.39
N ILE A 196 -1.29 14.08 -14.24
CA ILE A 196 -2.24 14.89 -13.46
C ILE A 196 -2.71 16.10 -14.26
N ARG A 197 -1.78 16.80 -14.93
CA ARG A 197 -2.07 17.98 -15.76
C ARG A 197 -3.04 17.64 -16.89
N LEU A 198 -2.74 16.61 -17.69
CA LEU A 198 -3.58 16.19 -18.80
C LEU A 198 -4.95 15.66 -18.31
N SER A 199 -4.96 14.89 -17.23
CA SER A 199 -6.21 14.39 -16.63
C SER A 199 -7.11 15.53 -16.16
N ASN A 200 -6.56 16.55 -15.49
CA ASN A 200 -7.34 17.71 -15.07
C ASN A 200 -7.92 18.48 -16.26
N ARG A 201 -7.12 18.69 -17.31
CA ARG A 201 -7.56 19.34 -18.55
C ARG A 201 -8.72 18.60 -19.22
N LEU A 202 -8.60 17.28 -19.35
CA LEU A 202 -9.66 16.44 -19.93
C LEU A 202 -10.95 16.48 -19.12
N ASN A 203 -10.84 16.54 -17.79
CA ASN A 203 -11.97 16.59 -16.86
C ASN A 203 -12.52 18.01 -16.61
N GLY A 204 -12.00 19.05 -17.29
CA GLY A 204 -12.45 20.44 -17.12
C GLY A 204 -12.18 21.02 -15.72
N LYS A 205 -11.25 20.41 -14.97
CA LYS A 205 -10.84 20.92 -13.65
C LYS A 205 -9.81 22.05 -13.87
N PRO A 206 -9.86 23.13 -13.07
CA PRO A 206 -8.89 24.21 -13.19
C PRO A 206 -7.47 23.69 -13.01
N GLU A 207 -6.55 24.17 -13.83
CA GLU A 207 -5.13 23.84 -13.76
C GLU A 207 -4.60 24.36 -12.42
N LYS A 208 -4.45 23.47 -11.46
CA LYS A 208 -3.70 23.74 -10.23
C LYS A 208 -2.28 23.35 -10.52
N GLU A 209 -1.32 24.23 -10.18
CA GLU A 209 0.09 23.86 -10.18
C GLU A 209 0.23 22.56 -9.39
N ALA A 210 0.80 21.54 -10.04
CA ALA A 210 1.10 20.30 -9.38
C ALA A 210 2.15 20.63 -8.32
N GLN A 211 1.70 20.65 -7.06
CA GLN A 211 2.58 20.81 -5.91
C GLN A 211 3.74 19.83 -6.00
N ASP A 212 4.87 20.14 -5.35
CA ASP A 212 5.93 19.16 -5.14
C ASP A 212 5.29 17.87 -4.56
N LEU A 213 5.27 16.82 -5.40
CA LEU A 213 4.60 15.57 -5.09
C LEU A 213 5.47 14.72 -4.17
N ARG A 214 6.79 14.88 -4.26
CA ARG A 214 7.73 14.17 -3.39
C ARG A 214 7.71 14.74 -1.99
N LYS A 215 7.49 16.04 -1.79
CA LYS A 215 7.47 16.65 -0.43
C LYS A 215 8.72 16.28 0.38
N ASN A 216 9.89 16.31 -0.25
CA ASN A 216 11.17 15.84 0.32
C ASN A 216 11.19 14.39 0.80
N GLN A 217 10.37 13.51 0.23
CA GLN A 217 10.44 12.07 0.48
C GLN A 217 11.64 11.46 -0.23
N PHE A 218 12.28 10.49 0.43
CA PHE A 218 13.24 9.59 -0.20
C PHE A 218 12.57 8.73 -1.29
N PRO A 219 13.35 8.16 -2.24
CA PRO A 219 12.83 7.37 -3.35
C PRO A 219 11.91 6.21 -2.94
N THR A 220 12.23 5.51 -1.84
CA THR A 220 11.44 4.35 -1.37
C THR A 220 10.04 4.75 -0.90
N PRO A 221 9.84 5.65 0.09
CA PRO A 221 8.50 6.16 0.42
C PRO A 221 7.75 6.76 -0.76
N PHE A 222 8.47 7.49 -1.64
CA PHE A 222 7.86 8.07 -2.83
C PHE A 222 7.28 7.01 -3.77
N SER A 223 7.99 5.90 -4.00
CA SER A 223 7.47 4.79 -4.81
C SER A 223 6.17 4.21 -4.22
N PHE A 224 6.09 3.98 -2.91
CA PHE A 224 4.84 3.53 -2.29
C PHE A 224 3.70 4.54 -2.45
N PHE A 225 4.00 5.84 -2.35
CA PHE A 225 3.02 6.89 -2.63
C PHE A 225 2.53 6.80 -4.08
N VAL A 226 3.43 6.73 -5.06
CA VAL A 226 3.07 6.63 -6.48
C VAL A 226 2.21 5.39 -6.74
N GLY A 227 2.62 4.21 -6.28
CA GLY A 227 1.83 2.99 -6.40
C GLY A 227 0.43 3.09 -5.80
N SER A 228 0.28 3.81 -4.69
CA SER A 228 -1.04 4.04 -4.07
C SER A 228 -2.00 4.87 -4.94
N THR A 229 -1.48 5.61 -5.92
CA THR A 229 -2.29 6.49 -6.80
C THR A 229 -2.87 5.80 -8.03
N PHE A 230 -2.52 4.53 -8.30
CA PHE A 230 -3.00 3.78 -9.46
C PHE A 230 -4.42 3.24 -9.23
N GLU A 231 -5.38 4.16 -9.15
CA GLU A 231 -6.80 3.90 -8.94
C GLU A 231 -7.37 2.94 -10.01
N GLY A 232 -8.18 1.97 -9.58
CA GLY A 232 -8.82 1.01 -10.48
C GLY A 232 -7.90 -0.08 -11.04
N ALA A 233 -6.64 -0.14 -10.61
CA ALA A 233 -5.66 -1.15 -11.03
C ALA A 233 -5.12 -1.98 -9.84
N PRO A 234 -5.98 -2.68 -9.07
CA PRO A 234 -5.56 -3.37 -7.85
C PRO A 234 -4.50 -4.46 -8.11
N MET A 235 -4.53 -5.10 -9.29
CA MET A 235 -3.51 -6.08 -9.67
C MET A 235 -2.13 -5.44 -9.87
N GLU A 236 -2.07 -4.26 -10.47
CA GLU A 236 -0.82 -3.52 -10.65
C GLU A 236 -0.33 -2.98 -9.30
N GLN A 237 -1.24 -2.46 -8.47
CA GLN A 237 -0.93 -2.06 -7.11
C GLN A 237 -0.36 -3.21 -6.28
N GLN A 238 -0.95 -4.40 -6.36
CA GLN A 238 -0.46 -5.57 -5.65
C GLN A 238 0.93 -5.98 -6.14
N ALA A 239 1.16 -5.96 -7.46
CA ALA A 239 2.48 -6.23 -8.03
C ALA A 239 3.54 -5.23 -7.54
N LEU A 240 3.20 -3.94 -7.43
CA LEU A 240 4.11 -2.91 -6.90
C LEU A 240 4.39 -3.08 -5.41
N LEU A 241 3.38 -3.46 -4.62
CA LEU A 241 3.52 -3.73 -3.19
C LEU A 241 4.47 -4.92 -2.94
N GLU A 242 4.43 -5.93 -3.81
CA GLU A 242 5.24 -7.16 -3.73
C GLU A 242 6.70 -6.99 -4.15
N LEU A 243 7.04 -5.94 -4.91
CA LEU A 243 8.43 -5.69 -5.30
C LEU A 243 9.29 -5.36 -4.08
N GLU A 244 10.41 -6.07 -3.91
CA GLU A 244 11.36 -5.88 -2.80
C GLU A 244 12.55 -4.98 -3.20
N ASP A 245 12.50 -4.35 -4.37
CA ASP A 245 13.54 -3.42 -4.85
C ASP A 245 12.87 -2.10 -5.28
N THR A 246 13.28 -1.00 -4.64
CA THR A 246 12.78 0.34 -4.94
C THR A 246 13.05 0.74 -6.39
N ALA A 247 14.21 0.38 -6.95
CA ALA A 247 14.55 0.70 -8.33
C ALA A 247 13.61 -0.01 -9.31
N ALA A 248 13.38 -1.30 -9.10
CA ALA A 248 12.42 -2.08 -9.88
C ALA A 248 11.00 -1.51 -9.78
N ARG A 249 10.59 -1.07 -8.58
CA ARG A 249 9.28 -0.45 -8.34
C ARG A 249 9.13 0.86 -9.13
N LEU A 250 10.09 1.78 -9.01
CA LEU A 250 10.10 3.05 -9.74
C LEU A 250 10.13 2.85 -11.27
N LYS A 251 10.90 1.88 -11.78
CA LYS A 251 10.92 1.55 -13.21
C LYS A 251 9.57 1.07 -13.72
N ARG A 252 8.89 0.23 -12.94
CA ARG A 252 7.56 -0.28 -13.28
C ARG A 252 6.52 0.85 -13.25
N GLU A 253 6.55 1.70 -12.23
CA GLU A 253 5.69 2.89 -12.13
C GLU A 253 5.91 3.85 -13.30
N ARG A 254 7.17 4.10 -13.66
CA ARG A 254 7.56 4.93 -14.81
C ARG A 254 6.95 4.41 -16.11
N GLU A 255 6.99 3.10 -16.33
CA GLU A 255 6.42 2.48 -17.52
C GLU A 255 4.88 2.60 -17.54
N THR A 256 4.23 2.32 -16.43
CA THR A 256 2.77 2.47 -16.27
C THR A 256 2.33 3.92 -16.50
N LEU A 257 3.07 4.89 -15.97
CA LEU A 257 2.80 6.32 -16.16
C LEU A 257 3.02 6.76 -17.61
N ARG A 258 4.07 6.28 -18.29
CA ARG A 258 4.31 6.57 -19.72
C ARG A 258 3.15 6.07 -20.58
N ASN A 259 2.70 4.84 -20.34
CA ASN A 259 1.57 4.26 -21.07
C ASN A 259 0.28 5.05 -20.83
N THR A 260 0.05 5.49 -19.59
CA THR A 260 -1.08 6.36 -19.24
C THR A 260 -0.98 7.71 -19.94
N LEU A 261 0.20 8.31 -19.95
CA LEU A 261 0.44 9.61 -20.60
C LEU A 261 0.21 9.55 -22.11
N ASN A 262 0.67 8.48 -22.77
CA ASN A 262 0.44 8.25 -24.19
C ASN A 262 -1.07 8.17 -24.50
N TYR A 263 -1.82 7.43 -23.68
CA TYR A 263 -3.28 7.34 -23.82
C TYR A 263 -3.97 8.70 -23.62
N LEU A 264 -3.63 9.45 -22.57
CA LEU A 264 -4.23 10.75 -22.29
C LEU A 264 -3.90 11.79 -23.36
N THR A 265 -2.69 11.73 -23.92
CA THR A 265 -2.27 12.60 -25.02
C THR A 265 -3.11 12.34 -26.27
N ALA A 266 -3.30 11.07 -26.63
CA ALA A 266 -4.17 10.68 -27.73
C ALA A 266 -5.64 11.11 -27.48
N ALA A 267 -6.16 10.88 -26.27
CA ALA A 267 -7.52 11.27 -25.91
C ALA A 267 -7.72 12.79 -25.96
N SER A 268 -6.73 13.58 -25.53
CA SER A 268 -6.76 15.04 -25.63
C SER A 268 -6.80 15.51 -27.07
N ALA A 269 -5.96 14.94 -27.95
CA ALA A 269 -5.95 15.30 -29.36
C ALA A 269 -7.31 15.05 -30.03
N VAL A 270 -7.99 13.94 -29.71
CA VAL A 270 -9.34 13.65 -30.22
C VAL A 270 -10.36 14.68 -29.72
N LYS A 271 -10.31 15.07 -28.44
CA LYS A 271 -11.20 16.08 -27.87
C LYS A 271 -11.02 17.45 -28.52
N ASP A 272 -9.78 17.81 -28.86
CA ASP A 272 -9.45 19.07 -29.53
C ASP A 272 -9.97 19.09 -30.98
N VAL A 273 -10.03 17.94 -31.65
CA VAL A 273 -10.56 17.80 -33.03
C VAL A 273 -12.10 17.76 -33.06
N PHE A 274 -12.75 17.16 -32.06
CA PHE A 274 -14.21 17.04 -31.97
C PHE A 274 -14.74 17.74 -30.72
N PRO A 275 -14.78 19.09 -30.69
CA PRO A 275 -15.39 19.81 -29.58
C PRO A 275 -16.88 19.46 -29.53
N SER A 276 -17.31 18.82 -28.44
CA SER A 276 -18.71 18.54 -28.17
C SER A 276 -19.47 19.85 -27.98
N THR A 277 -20.11 20.32 -29.06
CA THR A 277 -21.09 21.42 -29.09
C THR A 277 -22.32 21.14 -28.26
#